data_AF-A0A938P2W3-F1
#
_entry.id   AF-A0A938P2W3-F1
#
_cell.length_a   1.000
_cell.length_b   1.000
_cell.length_c   1.000
_cell.angle_alpha   90.00
_cell.angle_beta   90.00
_cell.angle_gamma   90.00
#
_symmetry.space_group_name_H-M   'P 1'
#
loop_
_entity.id
_entity.type
_entity.pdbx_description
1 polymer ?
#
loop_
_entity_poly.entity_id
_entity_poly.type
_entity_poly.pdbx_seq_one_letter_code
_entity_poly.pdbx_strand_id
1 'polypeptide(L)'
;MIMHLSANRLLLVAALLVGTLRAQHASVVPLFQLIRVQGACHVRCPGDTAFGPAIDNKAYPFGTTIQTGPAGSAVISFTGTSATLDLLAMMGAATEAIVERAPDAPTNHIITLLAGEIQVLADRDTPAPALVVATPDYAVSGFSGRAVVKLLPAAADLISTRVEVIKGSIAIDGNQFAMASVPAGCAFRIETAADRSLTRITTEDGEAVITLANGTPEPLEFNAVPNATVKIWREYAPVGGRLIVAVFAVGPEGKRPECYAFSEGREGLVAVDAGDIENAAQSARSGAANPTASPEETLDEDNTESGDTAALPARLSP
;
A
#
# COMPACT_ATOMS: atom_id res chain seq x y z
N MET A 1 -90.57 -17.60 -22.24
CA MET A 1 -90.40 -17.79 -20.78
C MET A 1 -89.03 -18.43 -20.58
N ILE A 2 -88.08 -17.67 -20.01
CA ILE A 2 -86.99 -18.10 -19.10
C ILE A 2 -86.19 -19.35 -19.60
N MET A 3 -84.90 -19.31 -19.95
CA MET A 3 -83.78 -18.97 -19.07
C MET A 3 -82.44 -19.08 -19.82
N HIS A 4 -81.53 -18.17 -19.51
CA HIS A 4 -80.06 -18.29 -19.64
C HIS A 4 -79.52 -19.51 -18.89
N LEU A 5 -78.44 -20.13 -19.39
CA LEU A 5 -77.28 -20.74 -18.68
C LEU A 5 -76.53 -21.58 -19.75
N SER A 6 -75.22 -21.60 -19.93
CA SER A 6 -74.10 -21.15 -19.11
C SER A 6 -72.82 -21.24 -19.98
N ALA A 7 -72.38 -20.13 -20.55
CA ALA A 7 -71.04 -19.99 -21.11
C ALA A 7 -70.08 -19.64 -19.96
N ASN A 8 -69.67 -20.62 -19.16
CA ASN A 8 -68.80 -20.34 -18.02
C ASN A 8 -67.95 -21.54 -17.55
N ARG A 9 -67.33 -22.27 -18.49
CA ARG A 9 -66.38 -23.36 -18.15
C ARG A 9 -65.15 -23.46 -19.05
N LEU A 10 -64.80 -22.42 -19.81
CA LEU A 10 -63.63 -22.45 -20.69
C LEU A 10 -62.61 -21.32 -20.44
N LEU A 11 -62.50 -20.86 -19.20
CA LEU A 11 -61.58 -19.76 -18.83
C LEU A 11 -60.90 -19.98 -17.48
N LEU A 12 -60.56 -21.24 -17.16
CA LEU A 12 -59.87 -21.59 -15.90
C LEU A 12 -58.73 -22.61 -16.09
N VAL A 13 -58.12 -22.68 -17.28
CA VAL A 13 -56.93 -23.53 -17.52
C VAL A 13 -55.74 -22.73 -18.09
N ALA A 14 -55.94 -21.49 -18.55
CA ALA A 14 -54.86 -20.65 -19.09
C ALA A 14 -54.18 -19.71 -18.07
N ALA A 15 -54.62 -19.70 -16.80
CA ALA A 15 -54.09 -18.82 -15.76
C ALA A 15 -53.04 -19.50 -14.83
N LEU A 16 -52.66 -20.75 -15.10
CA LEU A 16 -51.71 -21.53 -14.29
C LEU A 16 -50.36 -21.78 -14.99
N LEU A 17 -50.10 -21.17 -16.14
CA LEU A 17 -48.88 -21.41 -16.94
C LEU A 17 -48.07 -20.15 -17.28
N VAL A 18 -48.26 -19.05 -16.54
CA VAL A 18 -47.48 -17.81 -16.68
C VAL A 18 -46.75 -17.41 -15.38
N GLY A 19 -46.75 -18.29 -14.36
CA GLY A 19 -46.29 -17.97 -13.01
C GLY A 19 -44.89 -18.45 -12.59
N THR A 20 -44.15 -19.21 -13.41
CA THR A 20 -42.93 -19.90 -12.94
C THR A 20 -41.73 -19.84 -13.90
N LEU A 21 -41.44 -18.67 -14.47
CA LEU A 21 -40.19 -18.43 -15.22
C LEU A 21 -39.40 -17.21 -14.71
N ARG A 22 -39.52 -16.90 -13.42
CA ARG A 22 -38.70 -15.91 -12.71
C ARG A 22 -38.01 -16.53 -11.49
N ALA A 23 -37.54 -17.76 -11.62
CA ALA A 23 -36.71 -18.41 -10.61
C ALA A 23 -35.80 -19.42 -11.29
N GLN A 24 -34.72 -18.94 -11.91
CA GLN A 24 -33.46 -19.67 -12.16
C GLN A 24 -32.49 -18.77 -12.95
N HIS A 25 -32.25 -17.56 -12.47
CA HIS A 25 -30.87 -17.07 -12.47
C HIS A 25 -30.36 -17.36 -11.07
N ALA A 26 -30.05 -18.63 -10.80
CA ALA A 26 -29.03 -18.91 -9.80
C ALA A 26 -27.78 -18.24 -10.37
N SER A 27 -27.46 -17.03 -9.90
CA SER A 27 -26.19 -16.40 -10.22
C SER A 27 -25.14 -17.43 -9.83
N VAL A 28 -24.49 -18.04 -10.82
CA VAL A 28 -23.38 -18.95 -10.57
C VAL A 28 -22.40 -18.12 -9.78
N VAL A 29 -22.31 -18.38 -8.46
CA VAL A 29 -21.37 -17.69 -7.59
C VAL A 29 -20.03 -17.93 -8.24
N PRO A 30 -19.32 -16.88 -8.67
CA PRO A 30 -18.10 -17.09 -9.39
C PRO A 30 -17.09 -17.74 -8.43
N LEU A 31 -16.45 -18.82 -8.88
CA LEU A 31 -15.52 -19.59 -8.06
C LEU A 31 -14.12 -19.50 -8.65
N PHE A 32 -13.11 -19.70 -7.81
CA PHE A 32 -11.77 -20.07 -8.25
C PHE A 32 -11.55 -21.55 -7.94
N GLN A 33 -10.59 -22.19 -8.61
CA GLN A 33 -10.27 -23.59 -8.35
C GLN A 33 -8.95 -23.72 -7.61
N LEU A 34 -8.91 -24.59 -6.61
CA LEU A 34 -7.66 -25.02 -6.01
C LEU A 34 -7.24 -26.33 -6.67
N ILE A 35 -6.05 -26.37 -7.26
CA ILE A 35 -5.49 -27.53 -7.95
C ILE A 35 -4.10 -27.84 -7.41
N ARG A 36 -3.62 -29.07 -7.63
CA ARG A 36 -2.30 -29.54 -7.23
C ARG A 36 -2.03 -29.32 -5.73
N VAL A 37 -3.01 -29.61 -4.88
CA VAL A 37 -2.84 -29.54 -3.42
C VAL A 37 -1.87 -30.64 -2.97
N GLN A 38 -0.80 -30.25 -2.28
CA GLN A 38 0.19 -31.17 -1.72
C GLN A 38 0.42 -30.87 -0.24
N GLY A 39 0.62 -31.92 0.57
CA GLY A 39 0.83 -31.79 2.01
C GLY A 39 -0.41 -31.26 2.76
N ALA A 40 -0.19 -30.72 3.96
CA ALA A 40 -1.26 -30.11 4.74
C ALA A 40 -1.69 -28.79 4.08
N CYS A 41 -2.97 -28.70 3.74
CA CYS A 41 -3.58 -27.49 3.19
C CYS A 41 -5.01 -27.39 3.72
N HIS A 42 -5.38 -26.22 4.20
CA HIS A 42 -6.67 -25.95 4.80
C HIS A 42 -7.30 -24.72 4.16
N VAL A 43 -8.63 -24.69 4.18
CA VAL A 43 -9.44 -23.61 3.62
C VAL A 43 -10.52 -23.24 4.62
N ARG A 44 -10.84 -21.94 4.67
CA ARG A 44 -11.96 -21.40 5.43
C ARG A 44 -12.79 -20.56 4.48
N CYS A 45 -14.00 -21.01 4.14
CA CYS A 45 -14.86 -20.28 3.24
C CYS A 45 -15.47 -19.05 3.95
N PRO A 46 -15.98 -18.06 3.21
CA PRO A 46 -16.73 -16.96 3.79
C PRO A 46 -17.90 -17.47 4.62
N GLY A 47 -18.01 -17.00 5.86
CA GLY A 47 -19.05 -17.42 6.80
C GLY A 47 -18.70 -18.64 7.65
N ASP A 48 -17.65 -19.41 7.29
CA ASP A 48 -17.18 -20.52 8.11
C ASP A 48 -16.38 -19.99 9.32
N THR A 49 -16.59 -20.60 10.48
CA THR A 49 -15.89 -20.24 11.72
C THR A 49 -14.56 -20.97 11.89
N ALA A 50 -14.31 -22.03 11.13
CA ALA A 50 -13.15 -22.89 11.27
C ALA A 50 -12.57 -23.30 9.92
N PHE A 51 -11.29 -23.64 9.91
CA PHE A 51 -10.62 -24.21 8.75
C PHE A 51 -11.00 -25.69 8.57
N GLY A 52 -11.29 -26.08 7.34
CA GLY A 52 -11.44 -27.48 6.91
C GLY A 52 -10.31 -27.89 5.97
N PRO A 53 -10.13 -29.19 5.69
CA PRO A 53 -9.13 -29.65 4.74
C PRO A 53 -9.43 -29.15 3.32
N ALA A 54 -8.40 -28.70 2.63
CA ALA A 54 -8.48 -28.32 1.23
C ALA A 54 -8.62 -29.58 0.36
N ILE A 55 -9.63 -29.60 -0.49
CA ILE A 55 -9.87 -30.66 -1.48
C ILE A 55 -9.25 -30.24 -2.82
N ASP A 56 -8.42 -31.12 -3.39
CA ASP A 56 -7.80 -30.92 -4.70
C ASP A 56 -8.85 -30.91 -5.83
N ASN A 57 -8.65 -30.03 -6.82
CA ASN A 57 -9.57 -29.75 -7.93
C ASN A 57 -10.95 -29.25 -7.50
N LYS A 58 -11.15 -28.82 -6.25
CA LYS A 58 -12.41 -28.23 -5.79
C LYS A 58 -12.45 -26.73 -6.09
N ALA A 59 -13.63 -26.27 -6.48
CA ALA A 59 -13.92 -24.85 -6.65
C ALA A 59 -14.40 -24.23 -5.32
N TYR A 60 -13.90 -23.03 -5.01
CA TYR A 60 -14.18 -22.30 -3.77
C TYR A 60 -14.70 -20.89 -4.07
N PRO A 61 -15.57 -20.34 -3.20
CA PRO A 61 -16.06 -18.98 -3.34
C PRO A 61 -14.95 -17.96 -3.03
N PHE A 62 -15.00 -16.79 -3.69
CA PHE A 62 -14.17 -15.65 -3.32
C PHE A 62 -14.44 -15.20 -1.86
N GLY A 63 -13.41 -14.70 -1.19
CA GLY A 63 -13.31 -14.46 0.25
C GLY A 63 -12.80 -15.67 1.05
N THR A 64 -12.46 -16.78 0.38
CA THR A 64 -11.88 -17.96 1.05
C THR A 64 -10.44 -17.66 1.50
N THR A 65 -10.13 -17.97 2.76
CA THR A 65 -8.75 -18.01 3.27
C THR A 65 -8.16 -19.40 3.02
N ILE A 66 -6.96 -19.47 2.46
CA ILE A 66 -6.20 -20.70 2.19
C ILE A 66 -4.94 -20.68 3.05
N GLN A 67 -4.62 -21.80 3.69
CA GLN A 67 -3.43 -21.96 4.53
C GLN A 67 -2.71 -23.27 4.19
N THR A 68 -1.45 -23.19 3.76
CA THR A 68 -0.56 -24.33 3.54
C THR A 68 0.34 -24.57 4.76
N GLY A 69 0.62 -25.84 5.07
CA GLY A 69 1.52 -26.23 6.15
C GLY A 69 3.01 -26.11 5.78
N PRO A 70 3.94 -26.46 6.69
CA PRO A 70 5.39 -26.31 6.50
C PRO A 70 6.01 -27.07 5.32
N ALA A 71 5.32 -28.07 4.77
CA ALA A 71 5.68 -28.79 3.55
C ALA A 71 4.51 -28.82 2.54
N GLY A 72 3.53 -27.95 2.75
CA GLY A 72 2.33 -27.87 1.91
C GLY A 72 2.56 -26.98 0.70
N SER A 73 1.79 -27.20 -0.36
CA SER A 73 1.68 -26.30 -1.49
C SER A 73 0.29 -26.43 -2.13
N ALA A 74 -0.12 -25.41 -2.85
CA ALA A 74 -1.35 -25.44 -3.65
C ALA A 74 -1.25 -24.47 -4.81
N VAL A 75 -2.03 -24.69 -5.87
CA VAL A 75 -2.13 -23.78 -7.01
C VAL A 75 -3.55 -23.24 -7.08
N ILE A 76 -3.66 -21.92 -7.06
CA ILE A 76 -4.91 -21.20 -7.29
C ILE A 76 -5.02 -20.99 -8.80
N SER A 77 -6.11 -21.49 -9.38
CA SER A 77 -6.45 -21.31 -10.78
C SER A 77 -7.67 -20.42 -10.91
N PHE A 78 -7.55 -19.37 -11.71
CA PHE A 78 -8.67 -18.51 -12.07
C PHE A 78 -9.14 -18.87 -13.47
N THR A 79 -10.33 -19.45 -13.58
CA THR A 79 -10.96 -19.73 -14.88
C THR A 79 -12.00 -18.64 -15.15
N GLY A 80 -11.66 -17.70 -16.05
CA GLY A 80 -12.58 -16.68 -16.51
C GLY A 80 -13.61 -17.21 -17.52
N THR A 81 -14.71 -16.47 -17.71
CA THR A 81 -15.70 -16.71 -18.80
C THR A 81 -15.17 -16.37 -20.20
N SER A 82 -14.00 -15.72 -20.27
CA SER A 82 -13.26 -15.48 -21.51
C SER A 82 -12.06 -16.41 -21.54
N ALA A 83 -11.93 -17.20 -22.61
CA ALA A 83 -10.96 -18.27 -22.84
C ALA A 83 -9.48 -17.83 -22.95
N THR A 84 -9.08 -16.74 -22.29
CA THR A 84 -7.85 -16.00 -22.64
C THR A 84 -6.84 -15.83 -21.52
N LEU A 85 -7.15 -16.16 -20.27
CA LEU A 85 -6.22 -16.02 -19.15
C LEU A 85 -6.34 -17.21 -18.19
N ASP A 86 -5.60 -18.27 -18.47
CA ASP A 86 -5.28 -19.28 -17.46
C ASP A 86 -4.24 -18.65 -16.50
N LEU A 87 -4.72 -18.04 -15.43
CA LEU A 87 -3.87 -17.42 -14.41
C LEU A 87 -3.64 -18.41 -13.28
N LEU A 88 -2.37 -18.69 -13.02
CA LEU A 88 -1.93 -19.60 -11.97
C LEU A 88 -1.12 -18.83 -10.92
N ALA A 89 -1.57 -18.92 -9.68
CA ALA A 89 -0.81 -18.47 -8.51
C ALA A 89 -0.47 -19.69 -7.65
N MET A 90 0.82 -19.92 -7.45
CA MET A 90 1.34 -21.05 -6.69
C MET A 90 1.67 -20.59 -5.27
N MET A 91 1.03 -21.22 -4.28
CA MET A 91 1.32 -21.02 -2.87
C MET A 91 2.43 -21.98 -2.43
N GLY A 92 3.46 -21.44 -1.77
CA GLY A 92 4.54 -22.22 -1.20
C GLY A 92 4.20 -22.83 0.16
N ALA A 93 5.23 -23.26 0.88
CA ALA A 93 5.11 -23.76 2.25
C ALA A 93 4.74 -22.64 3.23
N ALA A 94 4.04 -22.99 4.32
CA ALA A 94 3.67 -22.09 5.41
C ALA A 94 3.06 -20.77 4.91
N THR A 95 2.23 -20.85 3.87
CA THR A 95 1.65 -19.70 3.18
C THR A 95 0.19 -19.55 3.56
N GLU A 96 -0.20 -18.34 3.91
CA GLU A 96 -1.59 -17.98 4.19
C GLU A 96 -2.00 -16.83 3.30
N ALA A 97 -3.14 -16.97 2.61
CA ALA A 97 -3.64 -15.94 1.70
C ALA A 97 -5.18 -15.94 1.65
N ILE A 98 -5.76 -14.78 1.36
CA ILE A 98 -7.20 -14.63 1.09
C ILE A 98 -7.37 -14.41 -0.41
N VAL A 99 -8.27 -15.16 -1.04
CA VAL A 99 -8.56 -15.02 -2.47
C VAL A 99 -9.87 -14.26 -2.65
N GLU A 100 -9.78 -13.06 -3.19
CA GLU A 100 -10.88 -12.10 -3.30
C GLU A 100 -11.08 -11.67 -4.76
N ARG A 101 -12.14 -10.90 -4.94
CA ARG A 101 -12.51 -10.28 -6.21
C ARG A 101 -12.72 -8.80 -5.96
N ALA A 102 -12.27 -7.95 -6.87
CA ALA A 102 -12.52 -6.53 -6.75
C ALA A 102 -14.04 -6.27 -6.79
N PRO A 103 -14.60 -5.49 -5.85
CA PRO A 103 -16.05 -5.27 -5.77
C PRO A 103 -16.58 -4.57 -7.01
N ASP A 104 -15.82 -3.61 -7.54
CA ASP A 104 -16.21 -2.77 -8.68
C ASP A 104 -15.78 -3.35 -10.04
N ALA A 105 -14.93 -4.37 -10.04
CA ALA A 105 -14.42 -5.01 -11.25
C ALA A 105 -14.35 -6.53 -11.08
N PRO A 106 -15.47 -7.26 -11.29
CA PRO A 106 -15.55 -8.70 -11.02
C PRO A 106 -14.58 -9.59 -11.80
N THR A 107 -13.98 -9.09 -12.88
CA THR A 107 -12.93 -9.77 -13.65
C THR A 107 -11.55 -9.68 -13.00
N ASN A 108 -11.40 -8.84 -11.97
CA ASN A 108 -10.13 -8.60 -11.30
C ASN A 108 -10.06 -9.45 -10.03
N HIS A 109 -8.98 -10.20 -9.92
CA HIS A 109 -8.70 -11.11 -8.83
C HIS A 109 -7.66 -10.50 -7.91
N ILE A 110 -7.89 -10.64 -6.61
CA ILE A 110 -6.98 -10.13 -5.58
C ILE A 110 -6.58 -11.33 -4.72
N ILE A 111 -5.27 -11.54 -4.53
CA ILE A 111 -4.75 -12.48 -3.55
C ILE A 111 -4.05 -11.67 -2.47
N THR A 112 -4.68 -11.56 -1.31
CA THR A 112 -4.13 -10.88 -0.15
C THR A 112 -3.22 -11.85 0.60
N LEU A 113 -1.91 -11.64 0.51
CA LEU A 113 -0.88 -12.49 1.12
C LEU A 113 -0.66 -12.09 2.58
N LEU A 114 -0.88 -13.03 3.49
CA LEU A 114 -0.79 -12.85 4.94
C LEU A 114 0.47 -13.47 5.54
N ALA A 115 0.96 -14.57 4.94
CA ALA A 115 2.21 -15.22 5.32
C ALA A 115 2.78 -16.05 4.16
N GLY A 116 4.08 -16.31 4.17
CA GLY A 116 4.75 -17.21 3.23
C GLY A 116 4.98 -16.58 1.86
N GLU A 117 4.75 -17.34 0.79
CA GLU A 117 5.10 -16.92 -0.56
C GLU A 117 4.04 -17.28 -1.61
N ILE A 118 3.87 -16.37 -2.57
CA ILE A 118 3.09 -16.60 -3.79
C ILE A 118 4.03 -16.42 -4.98
N GLN A 119 4.04 -17.42 -5.84
CA GLN A 119 4.64 -17.33 -7.16
C GLN A 119 3.54 -17.25 -8.21
N VAL A 120 3.54 -16.18 -9.00
CA VAL A 120 2.62 -16.03 -10.13
C VAL A 120 3.30 -16.53 -11.40
N LEU A 121 2.58 -17.34 -12.17
CA LEU A 121 2.96 -17.75 -13.52
C LEU A 121 1.90 -17.24 -14.50
N ALA A 122 2.31 -16.28 -15.32
CA ALA A 122 1.53 -15.66 -16.37
C ALA A 122 2.15 -16.00 -17.73
N ASP A 123 1.54 -16.95 -18.43
CA ASP A 123 1.99 -17.36 -19.78
C ASP A 123 1.76 -16.28 -20.84
N ARG A 124 0.89 -15.31 -20.53
CA ARG A 124 0.59 -14.12 -21.33
C ARG A 124 0.55 -12.88 -20.42
N ASP A 125 0.71 -11.72 -21.03
CA ASP A 125 0.62 -10.45 -20.31
C ASP A 125 -0.74 -10.32 -19.64
N THR A 126 -0.71 -10.16 -18.31
CA THR A 126 -1.88 -9.97 -17.48
C THR A 126 -2.01 -8.47 -17.22
N PRO A 127 -2.98 -7.78 -17.84
CA PRO A 127 -3.11 -6.35 -17.66
C PRO A 127 -3.39 -6.02 -16.19
N ALA A 128 -2.80 -4.96 -15.65
CA ALA A 128 -3.21 -4.46 -14.34
C ALA A 128 -4.64 -3.87 -14.45
N PRO A 129 -5.57 -4.18 -13.52
CA PRO A 129 -5.45 -4.95 -12.29
C PRO A 129 -6.13 -6.33 -12.36
N ALA A 130 -6.02 -7.07 -13.48
CA ALA A 130 -6.70 -8.37 -13.66
C ALA A 130 -6.30 -9.42 -12.61
N LEU A 131 -5.03 -9.43 -12.19
CA LEU A 131 -4.55 -10.15 -11.02
C LEU A 131 -3.68 -9.22 -10.18
N VAL A 132 -3.97 -9.17 -8.89
CA VAL A 132 -3.23 -8.40 -7.89
C VAL A 132 -2.80 -9.34 -6.78
N VAL A 133 -1.52 -9.35 -6.44
CA VAL A 133 -1.02 -9.90 -5.17
C VAL A 133 -0.86 -8.74 -4.20
N ALA A 134 -1.77 -8.65 -3.24
CA ALA A 134 -1.78 -7.59 -2.25
C ALA A 134 -0.99 -8.03 -1.01
N THR A 135 -0.14 -7.14 -0.52
CA THR A 135 0.48 -7.22 0.81
C THR A 135 -0.20 -6.18 1.72
N PRO A 136 0.11 -6.13 3.02
CA PRO A 136 -0.45 -5.10 3.89
C PRO A 136 -0.20 -3.64 3.44
N ASP A 137 0.83 -3.36 2.65
CA ASP A 137 1.28 -1.98 2.39
C ASP A 137 1.45 -1.61 0.91
N TYR A 138 1.44 -2.60 0.02
CA TYR A 138 1.55 -2.39 -1.42
C TYR A 138 0.94 -3.57 -2.18
N ALA A 139 0.70 -3.36 -3.46
CA ALA A 139 0.14 -4.32 -4.38
C ALA A 139 1.13 -4.60 -5.53
N VAL A 140 1.19 -5.87 -5.96
CA VAL A 140 1.91 -6.29 -7.16
C VAL A 140 0.90 -6.71 -8.22
N SER A 141 1.04 -6.21 -9.43
CA SER A 141 0.12 -6.48 -10.54
C SER A 141 0.85 -6.46 -11.89
N GLY A 142 0.10 -6.48 -13.00
CA GLY A 142 0.70 -6.32 -14.34
C GLY A 142 1.63 -7.48 -14.73
N PHE A 143 1.37 -8.69 -14.24
CA PHE A 143 2.26 -9.83 -14.39
C PHE A 143 2.42 -10.23 -15.87
N SER A 144 3.66 -10.22 -16.35
CA SER A 144 4.09 -10.96 -17.53
C SER A 144 5.17 -11.95 -17.11
N GLY A 145 5.07 -13.22 -17.48
CA GLY A 145 6.06 -14.24 -17.13
C GLY A 145 5.95 -14.78 -15.70
N ARG A 146 7.01 -14.67 -14.90
CA ARG A 146 7.13 -15.32 -13.59
C ARG A 146 7.69 -14.36 -12.56
N ALA A 147 6.95 -14.18 -11.47
CA ALA A 147 7.37 -13.38 -10.33
C ALA A 147 7.03 -14.07 -9.00
N VAL A 148 7.78 -13.74 -7.96
CA VAL A 148 7.61 -14.25 -6.60
C VAL A 148 7.42 -13.07 -5.66
N VAL A 149 6.40 -13.15 -4.80
CA VAL A 149 6.15 -12.23 -3.69
C VAL A 149 6.20 -13.05 -2.41
N LYS A 150 7.12 -12.72 -1.50
CA LYS A 150 7.39 -13.51 -0.30
C LYS A 150 7.43 -12.63 0.94
N LEU A 151 6.52 -12.84 1.87
CA LEU A 151 6.61 -12.28 3.21
C LEU A 151 7.71 -13.04 3.97
N LEU A 152 8.71 -12.30 4.40
CA LEU A 152 9.80 -12.82 5.21
C LEU A 152 9.33 -12.90 6.67
N PRO A 153 9.90 -13.83 7.47
CA PRO A 153 9.58 -13.91 8.89
C PRO A 153 9.70 -12.55 9.57
N ALA A 154 8.66 -12.16 10.29
CA ALA A 154 8.54 -10.84 10.88
C ALA A 154 9.71 -10.54 11.83
N ALA A 155 10.34 -9.38 11.65
CA ALA A 155 11.05 -8.73 12.74
C ALA A 155 10.00 -8.04 13.62
N ALA A 156 10.26 -7.87 14.93
CA ALA A 156 9.26 -7.43 15.91
C ALA A 156 8.45 -6.20 15.48
N ASP A 157 9.08 -5.27 14.75
CA ASP A 157 8.48 -3.98 14.37
C ASP A 157 8.33 -3.78 12.85
N LEU A 158 8.79 -4.72 12.02
CA LEU A 158 8.83 -4.58 10.56
C LEU A 158 8.25 -5.79 9.84
N ILE A 159 7.31 -5.53 8.95
CA ILE A 159 6.83 -6.47 7.94
C ILE A 159 7.80 -6.38 6.76
N SER A 160 8.59 -7.43 6.56
CA SER A 160 9.58 -7.49 5.48
C SER A 160 9.07 -8.41 4.37
N THR A 161 9.10 -7.93 3.13
CA THR A 161 8.69 -8.70 1.95
C THR A 161 9.78 -8.63 0.90
N ARG A 162 10.04 -9.75 0.21
CA ARG A 162 10.89 -9.80 -0.98
C ARG A 162 10.03 -9.99 -2.22
N VAL A 163 10.22 -9.15 -3.21
CA VAL A 163 9.61 -9.26 -4.54
C VAL A 163 10.71 -9.55 -5.55
N GLU A 164 10.55 -10.60 -6.35
CA GLU A 164 11.54 -11.03 -7.33
C GLU A 164 10.88 -11.31 -8.67
N VAL A 165 11.43 -10.76 -9.75
CA VAL A 165 10.97 -11.00 -11.12
C VAL A 165 11.94 -11.95 -11.81
N ILE A 166 11.50 -13.19 -12.02
CA ILE A 166 12.34 -14.23 -12.64
C ILE A 166 12.28 -14.12 -14.17
N LYS A 167 11.10 -13.81 -14.73
CA LYS A 167 10.88 -13.68 -16.16
C LYS A 167 9.77 -12.65 -16.42
N GLY A 168 9.89 -11.87 -17.50
CA GLY A 168 8.90 -10.86 -17.89
C GLY A 168 9.00 -9.60 -17.02
N SER A 169 7.86 -9.11 -16.52
CA SER A 169 7.76 -7.87 -15.76
C SER A 169 6.57 -7.86 -14.81
N ILE A 170 6.62 -6.98 -13.82
CA ILE A 170 5.49 -6.67 -12.92
C ILE A 170 5.39 -5.16 -12.72
N ALA A 171 4.27 -4.70 -12.17
CA ALA A 171 4.11 -3.39 -11.57
C ALA A 171 3.98 -3.53 -10.06
N ILE A 172 4.56 -2.59 -9.32
CA ILE A 172 4.45 -2.49 -7.85
C ILE A 172 3.85 -1.13 -7.52
N ASP A 173 2.75 -1.10 -6.78
CA ASP A 173 2.06 0.13 -6.39
C ASP A 173 1.91 0.16 -4.87
N GLY A 174 2.41 1.21 -4.23
CA GLY A 174 2.38 1.38 -2.79
C GLY A 174 2.12 2.82 -2.38
N ASN A 175 2.07 3.05 -1.07
CA ASN A 175 1.78 4.38 -0.57
C ASN A 175 2.95 5.34 -0.85
N GLN A 176 2.72 6.39 -1.65
CA GLN A 176 3.71 7.39 -2.11
C GLN A 176 4.86 6.86 -2.99
N PHE A 177 4.75 5.63 -3.50
CA PHE A 177 5.69 5.13 -4.49
C PHE A 177 5.03 4.18 -5.49
N ALA A 178 5.56 4.13 -6.70
CA ALA A 178 5.16 3.16 -7.70
C ALA A 178 6.38 2.72 -8.53
N MET A 179 6.33 1.51 -9.06
CA MET A 179 7.25 0.98 -10.05
C MET A 179 6.38 0.43 -11.18
N ALA A 180 6.20 1.23 -12.24
CA ALA A 180 5.26 0.90 -13.31
C ALA A 180 5.68 -0.33 -14.14
N SER A 181 6.99 -0.57 -14.24
CA SER A 181 7.55 -1.73 -14.91
C SER A 181 8.86 -2.15 -14.25
N VAL A 182 8.81 -3.30 -13.59
CA VAL A 182 9.97 -3.96 -12.98
C VAL A 182 10.34 -5.15 -13.86
N PRO A 183 11.49 -5.13 -14.56
CA PRO A 183 11.87 -6.18 -15.49
C PRO A 183 12.46 -7.41 -14.79
N ALA A 184 12.54 -8.51 -15.54
CA ALA A 184 13.21 -9.73 -15.12
C ALA A 184 14.65 -9.49 -14.66
N GLY A 185 15.07 -10.23 -13.63
CA GLY A 185 16.36 -10.07 -12.98
C GLY A 185 16.37 -9.02 -11.87
N CYS A 186 15.25 -8.33 -11.62
CA CYS A 186 15.14 -7.41 -10.49
C CYS A 186 14.61 -8.10 -9.22
N ALA A 187 15.14 -7.70 -8.08
CA ALA A 187 14.64 -8.09 -6.77
C ALA A 187 14.65 -6.90 -5.80
N PHE A 188 13.58 -6.76 -5.03
CA PHE A 188 13.41 -5.71 -4.04
C PHE A 188 13.06 -6.32 -2.69
N ARG A 189 13.68 -5.78 -1.64
CA ARG A 189 13.23 -5.94 -0.27
C ARG A 189 12.44 -4.71 0.13
N ILE A 190 11.20 -4.90 0.54
CA ILE A 190 10.31 -3.84 1.02
C ILE A 190 9.98 -4.13 2.48
N GLU A 191 10.35 -3.20 3.36
CA GLU A 191 10.12 -3.29 4.80
C GLU A 191 9.19 -2.18 5.23
N THR A 192 8.10 -2.51 5.91
CA THR A 192 7.16 -1.51 6.42
C THR A 192 6.98 -1.67 7.91
N ALA A 193 6.98 -0.56 8.66
CA ALA A 193 6.63 -0.56 10.07
C ALA A 193 5.17 -1.00 10.27
N ALA A 194 4.87 -1.69 11.37
CA ALA A 194 3.52 -2.18 11.64
C ALA A 194 2.44 -1.07 11.70
N ASP A 195 2.84 0.15 12.09
CA ASP A 195 2.00 1.35 12.10
C ASP A 195 2.01 2.11 10.76
N ARG A 196 2.73 1.60 9.76
CA ARG A 196 2.94 2.17 8.42
C ARG A 196 3.67 3.52 8.40
N SER A 197 4.26 3.93 9.52
CA SER A 197 5.02 5.18 9.65
C SER A 197 6.31 5.20 8.82
N LEU A 198 6.84 4.04 8.44
CA LEU A 198 8.04 3.91 7.63
C LEU A 198 7.86 2.81 6.58
N THR A 199 8.19 3.12 5.32
CA THR A 199 8.50 2.12 4.29
C THR A 199 9.95 2.26 3.86
N ARG A 200 10.69 1.16 3.81
CA ARG A 200 12.03 1.08 3.25
C ARG A 200 12.02 0.14 2.05
N ILE A 201 12.54 0.61 0.92
CA ILE A 201 12.73 -0.18 -0.29
C ILE A 201 14.23 -0.29 -0.51
N THR A 202 14.75 -1.50 -0.57
CA THR A 202 16.14 -1.80 -0.89
C THR A 202 16.17 -2.62 -2.16
N THR A 203 16.91 -2.13 -3.16
CA THR A 203 17.15 -2.88 -4.40
C THR A 203 18.22 -3.91 -4.14
N GLU A 204 17.85 -5.19 -4.19
CA GLU A 204 18.78 -6.30 -3.99
C GLU A 204 19.46 -6.67 -5.32
N ASP A 205 18.69 -6.76 -6.40
CA ASP A 205 19.16 -7.15 -7.74
C ASP A 205 18.49 -6.31 -8.83
N GLY A 206 19.16 -6.18 -9.98
CA GLY A 206 18.64 -5.50 -11.17
C GLY A 206 18.55 -3.97 -11.05
N GLU A 207 17.98 -3.35 -12.08
CA GLU A 207 17.75 -1.91 -12.16
C GLU A 207 16.29 -1.65 -12.55
N ALA A 208 15.62 -0.77 -11.82
CA ALA A 208 14.28 -0.30 -12.15
C ALA A 208 14.10 1.17 -11.75
N VAL A 209 13.07 1.81 -12.29
CA VAL A 209 12.69 3.17 -11.92
C VAL A 209 11.62 3.11 -10.82
N ILE A 210 11.88 3.80 -9.72
CA ILE A 210 10.91 4.03 -8.66
C ILE A 210 10.38 5.45 -8.80
N THR A 211 9.08 5.58 -9.06
CA THR A 211 8.36 6.85 -9.03
C THR A 211 7.99 7.16 -7.58
N LEU A 212 8.40 8.32 -7.08
CA LEU A 212 8.21 8.76 -5.71
C LEU A 212 7.34 10.03 -5.68
N ALA A 213 6.27 10.00 -4.88
CA ALA A 213 5.46 11.19 -4.69
C ALA A 213 6.29 12.29 -3.99
N ASN A 214 6.14 13.53 -4.44
CA ASN A 214 6.84 14.71 -3.92
C ASN A 214 5.90 15.86 -3.57
N GLY A 215 4.58 15.60 -3.49
CA GLY A 215 3.56 16.62 -3.23
C GLY A 215 3.24 17.53 -4.43
N THR A 216 3.76 17.21 -5.62
CA THR A 216 3.45 17.89 -6.88
C THR A 216 2.78 16.93 -7.87
N PRO A 217 2.19 17.45 -8.97
CA PRO A 217 1.65 16.60 -10.04
C PRO A 217 2.71 15.77 -10.78
N GLU A 218 3.99 16.16 -10.69
CA GLU A 218 5.12 15.51 -11.36
C GLU A 218 5.97 14.77 -10.31
N PRO A 219 5.75 13.46 -10.10
CA PRO A 219 6.51 12.70 -9.11
C PRO A 219 7.99 12.61 -9.51
N LEU A 220 8.86 12.39 -8.53
CA LEU A 220 10.29 12.22 -8.75
C LEU A 220 10.57 10.80 -9.26
N GLU A 221 11.31 10.67 -10.35
CA GLU A 221 11.84 9.38 -10.80
C GLU A 221 13.21 9.11 -10.18
N PHE A 222 13.33 7.98 -9.50
CA PHE A 222 14.56 7.52 -8.89
C PHE A 222 15.04 6.22 -9.56
N ASN A 223 16.21 6.28 -10.19
CA ASN A 223 16.84 5.10 -10.80
C ASN A 223 17.46 4.21 -9.72
N ALA A 224 16.74 3.14 -9.38
CA ALA A 224 17.09 2.20 -8.34
C ALA A 224 17.98 1.09 -8.92
N VAL A 225 19.27 1.19 -8.64
CA VAL A 225 20.30 0.18 -8.94
C VAL A 225 20.62 -0.66 -7.68
N PRO A 226 21.33 -1.79 -7.77
CA PRO A 226 21.61 -2.62 -6.60
C PRO A 226 22.27 -1.86 -5.45
N ASN A 227 21.82 -2.13 -4.22
CA ASN A 227 22.16 -1.41 -2.98
C ASN A 227 21.62 0.02 -2.86
N ALA A 228 20.82 0.50 -3.82
CA ALA A 228 20.05 1.72 -3.61
C ALA A 228 18.99 1.50 -2.52
N THR A 229 18.71 2.55 -1.74
CA THR A 229 17.73 2.51 -0.67
C THR A 229 16.83 3.72 -0.72
N VAL A 230 15.52 3.50 -0.68
CA VAL A 230 14.50 4.53 -0.48
C VAL A 230 13.88 4.33 0.89
N LYS A 231 13.72 5.41 1.65
CA LYS A 231 12.99 5.44 2.92
C LYS A 231 11.90 6.50 2.81
N ILE A 232 10.68 6.13 3.19
CA ILE A 232 9.51 6.99 3.18
C ILE A 232 8.94 6.99 4.59
N TRP A 233 9.04 8.12 5.29
CA TRP A 233 8.43 8.32 6.60
C TRP A 233 7.10 9.04 6.46
N ARG A 234 6.18 8.71 7.37
CA ARG A 234 4.81 9.20 7.41
C ARG A 234 4.46 9.55 8.84
N GLU A 235 4.03 10.78 9.05
CA GLU A 235 3.57 11.25 10.36
C GLU A 235 2.41 12.22 10.21
N TYR A 236 1.40 12.09 11.07
CA TYR A 236 0.31 13.06 11.08
C TYR A 236 0.72 14.31 11.87
N ALA A 237 0.61 15.48 11.24
CA ALA A 237 0.89 16.75 11.89
C ALA A 237 0.00 16.93 13.13
N PRO A 238 0.58 17.30 14.31
CA PRO A 238 -0.19 17.50 15.54
C PRO A 238 -1.30 18.53 15.41
N VAL A 239 -1.10 19.52 14.54
CA VAL A 239 -2.07 20.57 14.24
C VAL A 239 -2.56 20.38 12.79
N GLY A 240 -3.88 20.23 12.63
CA GLY A 240 -4.53 20.09 11.32
C GLY A 240 -4.60 18.66 10.78
N GLY A 241 -3.95 17.68 11.44
CA GLY A 241 -4.13 16.24 11.16
C GLY A 241 -3.73 15.81 9.75
N ARG A 242 -2.86 16.57 9.09
CA ARG A 242 -2.41 16.26 7.73
C ARG A 242 -1.27 15.26 7.75
N LEU A 243 -1.22 14.38 6.76
CA LEU A 243 -0.09 13.47 6.59
C LEU A 243 1.11 14.25 6.06
N ILE A 244 2.20 14.26 6.83
CA ILE A 244 3.52 14.70 6.41
C ILE A 244 4.29 13.47 5.95
N VAL A 245 4.85 13.56 4.76
CA VAL A 245 5.64 12.51 4.14
C VAL A 245 7.05 13.03 3.95
N ALA A 246 8.06 12.31 4.44
CA ALA A 246 9.46 12.58 4.16
C ALA A 246 10.05 11.44 3.36
N VAL A 247 10.77 11.75 2.29
CA VAL A 247 11.41 10.78 1.41
C VAL A 247 12.91 10.99 1.45
N PHE A 248 13.65 9.91 1.62
CA PHE A 248 15.09 9.85 1.48
C PHE A 248 15.45 8.71 0.53
N ALA A 249 15.88 9.04 -0.68
CA ALA A 249 16.37 8.08 -1.66
C ALA A 249 17.87 8.26 -1.86
N VAL A 250 18.61 7.17 -1.81
CA VAL A 250 20.07 7.19 -1.94
C VAL A 250 20.53 6.05 -2.83
N GLY A 251 21.43 6.36 -3.76
CA GLY A 251 22.08 5.37 -4.60
C GLY A 251 23.14 4.56 -3.84
N PRO A 252 23.83 3.63 -4.53
CA PRO A 252 24.90 2.86 -3.94
C PRO A 252 26.02 3.79 -3.42
N GLU A 253 26.65 3.40 -2.32
CA GLU A 253 27.74 4.15 -1.66
C GLU A 253 27.35 5.55 -1.16
N GLY A 254 26.06 5.84 -0.96
CA GLY A 254 25.62 7.15 -0.44
C GLY A 254 25.54 8.24 -1.51
N LYS A 255 25.70 7.91 -2.79
CA LYS A 255 25.66 8.87 -3.90
C LYS A 255 24.23 9.31 -4.20
N ARG A 256 24.06 10.59 -4.56
CA ARG A 256 22.79 11.24 -4.95
C ARG A 256 21.68 11.09 -3.90
N PRO A 257 21.82 11.72 -2.72
CA PRO A 257 20.74 11.75 -1.74
C PRO A 257 19.64 12.70 -2.23
N GLU A 258 18.51 12.14 -2.64
CA GLU A 258 17.27 12.89 -2.80
C GLU A 258 16.58 12.90 -1.43
N CYS A 259 16.42 14.09 -0.84
CA CYS A 259 15.83 14.25 0.49
C CYS A 259 14.83 15.40 0.46
N TYR A 260 13.55 15.10 0.70
CA TYR A 260 12.50 16.12 0.71
C TYR A 260 11.34 15.68 1.60
N ALA A 261 10.48 16.63 1.95
CA ALA A 261 9.24 16.37 2.67
C ALA A 261 8.10 17.19 2.09
N PHE A 262 6.89 16.64 2.13
CA PHE A 262 5.67 17.27 1.63
C PHE A 262 4.47 16.89 2.50
N SER A 263 3.38 17.64 2.36
CA SER A 263 2.09 17.31 2.98
C SER A 263 1.11 16.82 1.92
N GLU A 264 0.40 15.72 2.16
CA GLU A 264 -0.63 15.25 1.23
C GLU A 264 -1.82 16.23 1.10
N GLY A 265 -2.36 16.36 -0.12
CA GLY A 265 -3.63 17.07 -0.37
C GLY A 265 -3.53 18.57 -0.65
N ARG A 266 -2.32 19.14 -0.79
CA ARG A 266 -2.06 20.47 -1.37
C ARG A 266 -0.74 20.45 -2.14
N GLU A 267 -0.62 21.32 -3.15
CA GLU A 267 0.68 21.62 -3.77
C GLU A 267 1.66 22.05 -2.66
N GLY A 268 2.64 21.19 -2.39
CA GLY A 268 3.60 21.36 -1.29
C GLY A 268 4.83 22.15 -1.72
N LEU A 269 5.30 23.03 -0.84
CA LEU A 269 6.57 23.75 -0.93
C LEU A 269 7.74 22.78 -1.20
N VAL A 270 8.44 22.99 -2.32
CA VAL A 270 9.61 22.21 -2.74
C VAL A 270 10.76 22.40 -1.75
N ALA A 271 11.52 21.33 -1.51
CA ALA A 271 12.70 21.31 -0.67
C ALA A 271 13.78 22.31 -1.15
N VAL A 272 14.38 22.94 -0.14
CA VAL A 272 15.58 23.77 -0.22
C VAL A 272 16.73 22.92 -0.76
N ASP A 273 17.41 23.40 -1.80
CA ASP A 273 18.63 22.78 -2.32
C ASP A 273 19.62 22.58 -1.17
N ALA A 274 20.34 21.46 -1.12
CA ALA A 274 21.28 21.17 -0.03
C ALA A 274 22.37 22.25 0.13
N GLY A 275 22.63 23.06 -0.91
CA GLY A 275 23.52 24.23 -0.86
C GLY A 275 22.95 25.45 -0.14
N ASP A 276 21.62 25.57 -0.01
CA ASP A 276 20.96 26.70 0.63
C ASP A 276 20.85 26.57 2.15
N ILE A 277 21.02 25.35 2.69
CA ILE A 277 21.07 25.11 4.14
C ILE A 277 22.33 25.76 4.74
N GLU A 278 23.44 25.76 4.01
CA GLU A 278 24.69 26.39 4.47
C GLU A 278 24.59 27.92 4.45
N ASN A 279 23.93 28.51 3.46
CA ASN A 279 23.70 29.96 3.35
C ASN A 279 22.65 30.49 4.34
N ALA A 280 21.59 29.72 4.63
CA ALA A 280 20.59 30.09 5.63
C ALA A 280 21.15 30.05 7.05
N ALA A 281 21.98 29.04 7.37
CA ALA A 281 22.66 28.95 8.65
C ALA A 281 23.73 30.04 8.82
N GLN A 282 24.43 30.43 7.74
CA GLN A 282 25.40 31.52 7.77
C GLN A 282 24.71 32.89 7.90
N SER A 283 23.59 33.13 7.21
CA SER A 283 22.82 34.37 7.30
C SER A 283 22.17 34.57 8.67
N ALA A 284 21.72 33.48 9.32
CA ALA A 284 21.22 33.53 10.70
C ALA A 284 22.32 33.77 11.74
N ARG A 285 23.57 33.33 11.47
CA ARG A 285 24.73 33.60 12.33
C ARG A 285 25.33 35.00 12.11
N SER A 286 25.20 35.57 10.92
CA SER A 286 25.69 36.91 10.59
C SER A 286 24.70 38.03 10.93
N GLY A 287 23.42 37.73 11.16
CA GLY A 287 22.38 38.72 11.50
C GLY A 287 22.26 39.07 12.99
N ALA A 288 23.04 38.44 13.88
CA ALA A 288 22.93 38.61 15.33
C ALA A 288 24.25 39.09 15.96
N ALA A 289 24.83 40.17 15.44
CA ALA A 289 25.89 40.92 16.14
C ALA A 289 26.08 42.33 15.52
N ASN A 290 25.12 43.23 15.76
CA ASN A 290 25.34 44.63 16.16
C ASN A 290 24.02 45.42 16.13
N PRO A 291 23.77 46.21 17.18
CA PRO A 291 23.61 47.63 16.93
C PRO A 291 24.68 48.41 17.69
N THR A 292 25.55 49.00 16.88
CA THR A 292 26.46 50.09 17.22
C THR A 292 25.68 51.30 17.74
N ALA A 293 26.33 52.01 18.64
CA ALA A 293 25.89 53.22 19.33
C ALA A 293 25.60 54.44 18.43
N SER A 294 24.94 55.42 19.08
CA SER A 294 25.00 56.89 18.92
C SER A 294 24.02 57.55 17.93
N PRO A 295 23.57 58.82 18.16
CA PRO A 295 24.30 59.88 18.88
C PRO A 295 23.51 60.72 19.92
N GLU A 296 24.31 61.51 20.64
CA GLU A 296 23.97 62.64 21.51
C GLU A 296 22.88 63.55 20.93
N GLU A 297 21.91 63.93 21.76
CA GLU A 297 21.22 65.21 21.64
C GLU A 297 21.01 65.80 23.04
N THR A 298 21.73 66.88 23.28
CA THR A 298 21.63 67.82 24.42
C THR A 298 20.24 68.42 24.53
N LEU A 299 19.72 68.59 25.74
CA LEU A 299 18.90 69.74 26.17
C LEU A 299 18.84 69.80 27.71
N ASP A 300 19.16 70.98 28.21
CA ASP A 300 19.32 71.39 29.62
C ASP A 300 18.00 71.67 30.37
N GLU A 301 18.14 71.72 31.72
CA GLU A 301 17.36 72.51 32.72
C GLU A 301 15.91 72.05 33.03
N ASP A 302 15.38 72.02 34.27
CA ASP A 302 15.77 72.50 35.60
C ASP A 302 14.79 71.91 36.66
N ASN A 303 15.26 71.79 37.93
CA ASN A 303 14.51 71.75 39.21
C ASN A 303 13.54 70.56 39.50
N THR A 304 13.44 69.94 40.69
CA THR A 304 13.58 70.44 42.07
C THR A 304 13.83 69.28 43.08
N GLU A 305 14.68 69.59 44.06
CA GLU A 305 14.90 69.15 45.44
C GLU A 305 14.00 68.13 46.21
N SER A 306 14.67 67.46 47.17
CA SER A 306 14.22 66.78 48.40
C SER A 306 13.76 65.32 48.26
N GLY A 307 14.15 64.34 49.08
CA GLY A 307 15.01 64.31 50.26
C GLY A 307 14.93 62.91 50.92
N ASP A 308 15.88 62.64 51.80
CA ASP A 308 15.80 61.76 52.98
C ASP A 308 15.97 60.21 52.85
N THR A 309 17.19 59.77 53.17
CA THR A 309 17.57 58.78 54.20
C THR A 309 16.69 57.54 54.49
N ALA A 310 17.24 56.34 54.31
CA ALA A 310 17.62 55.41 55.40
C ALA A 310 17.63 53.90 55.02
N ALA A 311 18.71 53.23 55.46
CA ALA A 311 18.76 51.90 56.10
C ALA A 311 18.59 50.59 55.29
N LEU A 312 19.73 49.91 55.11
CA LEU A 312 19.92 48.45 55.33
C LEU A 312 19.42 48.03 56.74
N PRO A 313 19.03 46.76 57.04
CA PRO A 313 19.90 45.60 56.83
C PRO A 313 19.26 44.20 56.56
N ALA A 314 20.11 43.33 56.00
CA ALA A 314 20.39 41.92 56.32
C ALA A 314 19.29 40.85 56.64
N ARG A 315 19.52 39.68 56.00
CA ARG A 315 19.44 38.29 56.52
C ARG A 315 18.07 37.65 56.76
N LEU A 316 17.78 36.53 56.08
CA LEU A 316 17.98 35.13 56.51
C LEU A 316 17.06 34.16 55.73
N SER A 317 17.62 33.01 55.36
CA SER A 317 16.95 31.81 54.84
C SER A 317 15.92 31.24 55.84
N PRO A 318 15.03 30.34 55.40
CA PRO A 318 15.39 28.91 55.33
C PRO A 318 15.44 28.35 53.91
#